data_AF-A0A834S7R2-F1
#
_entry.id   AF-A0A834S7R2-F1
#
_cell.length_a   1.000
_cell.length_b   1.000
_cell.length_c   1.000
_cell.angle_alpha   90.00
_cell.angle_beta   90.00
_cell.angle_gamma   90.00
#
_symmetry.space_group_name_H-M   'P 1'
#
loop_
_entity.id
_entity.type
_entity.pdbx_description
1 polymer ?
#
loop_
_entity_poly.entity_id
_entity_poly.type
_entity_poly.pdbx_seq_one_letter_code
_entity_poly.pdbx_strand_id
1 'polypeptide(L)'
;MPPHSSHLLQPLNVSCFSPLKRAYSREVESLMRNHINHITKLEFLPAFKIAFNRAFTPANICSAFRGAGLVPLQPEAVLSKVDVQLRTPTPPAALPEAP
;
A
#
# COMPACT_ATOMS: atom_id res chain seq x y z
N MET A 1 -6.12 -10.09 -9.85
CA MET A 1 -6.58 -9.86 -8.46
C MET A 1 -7.92 -9.14 -8.51
N PRO A 2 -8.82 -9.33 -7.53
CA PRO A 2 -10.08 -8.60 -7.46
C PRO A 2 -9.88 -7.08 -7.50
N PRO A 3 -10.83 -6.30 -8.04
CA PRO A 3 -10.81 -4.84 -7.94
C PRO A 3 -10.65 -4.37 -6.49
N HIS A 4 -9.98 -3.22 -6.30
CA HIS A 4 -9.79 -2.57 -4.98
C HIS A 4 -9.07 -3.39 -3.90
N SER A 5 -8.46 -4.54 -4.25
CA SER A 5 -7.77 -5.43 -3.29
C SER A 5 -6.25 -5.22 -3.18
N SER A 6 -5.69 -4.23 -3.89
CA SER A 6 -4.24 -4.01 -3.96
C SER A 6 -3.60 -3.74 -2.59
N HIS A 7 -4.31 -3.06 -1.69
CA HIS A 7 -3.88 -2.77 -0.32
C HIS A 7 -3.86 -3.99 0.60
N LEU A 8 -4.49 -5.10 0.20
CA LEU A 8 -4.55 -6.35 0.94
C LEU A 8 -3.64 -7.43 0.35
N LEU A 9 -3.60 -7.53 -0.97
CA LEU A 9 -2.98 -8.67 -1.67
C LEU A 9 -1.59 -8.37 -2.25
N GLN A 10 -1.22 -7.10 -2.43
CA GLN A 10 0.11 -6.78 -2.97
C GLN A 10 1.10 -6.56 -1.83
N PRO A 11 2.15 -7.41 -1.68
CA PRO A 11 3.13 -7.30 -0.60
C PRO A 11 3.74 -5.89 -0.48
N LEU A 12 4.02 -5.25 -1.61
CA LEU A 12 4.58 -3.89 -1.63
C LEU A 12 3.70 -2.87 -0.92
N ASN A 13 2.38 -2.91 -1.15
CA ASN A 13 1.43 -2.01 -0.51
C ASN A 13 1.20 -2.37 0.96
N VAL A 14 1.23 -3.66 1.29
CA VAL A 14 0.99 -4.14 2.65
C VAL A 14 2.10 -3.73 3.61
N SER A 15 3.38 -3.76 3.18
CA SER A 15 4.48 -3.56 4.14
C SER A 15 5.71 -2.81 3.62
N CYS A 16 6.06 -2.83 2.34
CA CYS A 16 7.32 -2.21 1.87
C CYS A 16 7.22 -0.70 1.65
N PHE A 17 6.06 -0.19 1.19
CA PHE A 17 5.94 1.24 0.86
C PHE A 17 5.88 2.16 2.07
N SER A 18 5.35 1.71 3.20
CA SER A 18 5.36 2.51 4.45
C SER A 18 6.80 2.82 4.94
N PRO A 19 7.68 1.83 5.16
CA PRO A 19 9.07 2.09 5.55
C PRO A 19 9.85 2.82 4.45
N LEU A 20 9.56 2.60 3.17
CA LEU A 20 10.17 3.36 2.07
C LEU A 20 9.84 4.86 2.17
N LYS A 21 8.55 5.22 2.31
CA LYS A 21 8.13 6.61 2.49
C LYS A 21 8.82 7.22 3.70
N ARG A 22 8.82 6.53 4.85
CA ARG A 22 9.46 7.01 6.08
C ARG A 22 10.96 7.21 5.92
N ALA A 23 11.66 6.26 5.28
CA ALA A 23 13.09 6.35 5.06
C ALA A 23 13.42 7.49 4.10
N TYR A 24 12.65 7.65 3.02
CA TYR A 24 12.84 8.73 2.06
C TYR A 24 12.55 10.11 2.69
N SER A 25 11.48 10.24 3.48
CA SER A 25 11.19 11.49 4.22
C SER A 25 12.37 11.93 5.09
N ARG A 26 13.07 10.99 5.74
CA ARG A 26 14.28 11.30 6.52
C ARG A 26 15.44 11.79 5.65
N GLU A 27 15.63 11.22 4.46
CA GLU A 27 16.65 11.70 3.52
C GLU A 27 16.30 13.12 3.04
N VAL A 28 15.02 13.39 2.73
CA VAL A 28 14.54 14.73 2.39
C VAL A 28 14.80 15.73 3.52
N GLU A 29 14.46 15.39 4.77
CA GLU A 29 14.74 16.22 5.95
C GLU A 29 16.24 16.49 6.11
N SER A 30 17.10 15.52 5.78
CA SER A 30 18.56 15.70 5.80
C SER A 30 19.04 16.66 4.71
N LEU A 31 18.50 16.55 3.49
CA LEU A 31 18.82 17.45 2.39
C LEU A 31 18.40 18.90 2.71
N MET A 32 17.20 19.07 3.28
CA MET A 32 16.70 20.39 3.71
C MET A 32 17.62 21.02 4.76
N ARG A 33 18.10 20.24 5.74
CA ARG A 33 19.08 20.72 6.74
C ARG A 33 20.42 21.14 6.13
N ASN A 34 20.75 20.61 4.96
CA ASN A 34 21.93 20.99 4.18
C ASN A 34 21.64 22.10 3.14
N HIS A 35 20.56 22.86 3.33
CA HIS A 35 20.14 23.96 2.45
C HIS A 35 19.75 23.55 1.02
N ILE A 36 19.48 22.27 0.78
CA ILE A 36 18.95 21.77 -0.49
C ILE A 36 17.42 21.83 -0.41
N ASN A 37 16.84 22.90 -0.94
CA ASN A 37 15.39 23.16 -0.89
C ASN A 37 14.64 22.68 -2.15
N HIS A 38 15.36 22.28 -3.19
CA HIS A 38 14.80 21.73 -4.42
C HIS A 38 15.44 20.39 -4.71
N ILE A 39 14.61 19.34 -4.87
CA ILE A 39 15.06 17.99 -5.18
C ILE A 39 14.94 17.79 -6.68
N THR A 40 16.08 17.73 -7.36
CA THR A 40 16.16 17.31 -8.76
C THR A 40 16.46 15.82 -8.83
N LYS A 41 16.72 15.29 -10.04
CA LYS A 41 17.17 13.91 -10.21
C LYS A 41 18.51 13.64 -9.52
N LEU A 42 19.37 14.65 -9.38
CA LEU A 42 20.70 14.52 -8.76
C LEU A 42 20.58 14.23 -7.26
N GLU A 43 19.60 14.82 -6.58
CA GLU A 43 19.34 14.58 -5.16
C GLU A 43 18.40 13.38 -4.95
N PHE A 44 17.40 13.23 -5.82
CA PHE A 44 16.40 12.16 -5.73
C PHE A 44 17.03 10.77 -5.79
N LEU A 45 17.86 10.48 -6.81
CA LEU A 45 18.35 9.12 -7.03
C LEU A 45 19.21 8.59 -5.88
N PRO A 46 20.18 9.36 -5.33
CA PRO A 46 20.93 8.94 -4.14
C PRO A 46 20.04 8.76 -2.90
N ALA A 47 19.17 9.73 -2.60
CA ALA A 47 18.26 9.67 -1.46
C ALA A 47 17.30 8.47 -1.55
N PHE A 48 16.73 8.24 -2.72
CA PHE A 48 15.86 7.11 -2.99
C PHE A 48 16.61 5.78 -2.85
N LYS A 49 17.85 5.67 -3.36
CA LYS A 49 18.67 4.46 -3.22
C LYS A 49 18.93 4.12 -1.76
N ILE A 50 19.24 5.10 -0.92
CA ILE A 50 19.42 4.92 0.52
C ILE A 50 18.11 4.46 1.17
N ALA A 51 17.01 5.13 0.86
CA ALA A 51 15.70 4.78 1.39
C ALA A 51 15.25 3.37 0.95
N PHE A 52 15.51 3.01 -0.31
CA PHE A 52 15.22 1.69 -0.87
C PHE A 52 15.98 0.60 -0.12
N ASN A 53 17.29 0.73 0.05
CA ASN A 53 18.10 -0.26 0.78
C ASN A 53 17.66 -0.42 2.24
N ARG A 54 17.17 0.65 2.88
CA ARG A 54 16.62 0.60 4.24
C ARG A 54 15.24 -0.03 4.32
N ALA A 55 14.42 0.13 3.28
CA ALA A 55 13.05 -0.37 3.27
C ALA A 55 12.93 -1.80 2.75
N PHE A 56 13.72 -2.20 1.76
CA PHE A 56 13.66 -3.52 1.12
C PHE A 56 14.64 -4.51 1.75
N THR A 57 14.53 -4.68 3.07
CA THR A 57 15.29 -5.71 3.79
C THR A 57 14.61 -7.07 3.64
N PRO A 58 15.35 -8.20 3.79
CA PRO A 58 14.73 -9.53 3.80
C PRO A 58 13.59 -9.64 4.81
N ALA A 59 13.74 -9.06 6.00
CA ALA A 59 12.70 -9.05 7.03
C ALA A 59 11.43 -8.33 6.57
N ASN A 60 11.55 -7.15 5.96
CA ASN A 60 10.39 -6.41 5.45
C ASN A 60 9.73 -7.13 4.28
N ILE A 61 10.51 -7.73 3.38
CA ILE A 61 10.00 -8.53 2.27
C ILE A 61 9.23 -9.74 2.80
N CYS A 62 9.81 -10.54 3.70
CA CYS A 62 9.12 -11.69 4.29
C CYS A 62 7.84 -11.26 5.04
N SER A 63 7.90 -10.17 5.80
CA SER A 63 6.72 -9.60 6.47
C SER A 63 5.65 -9.15 5.47
N ALA A 64 6.04 -8.57 4.33
CA ALA A 64 5.14 -8.17 3.26
C ALA A 64 4.36 -9.34 2.67
N PHE A 65 5.04 -10.44 2.36
CA PHE A 65 4.40 -11.65 1.84
C PHE A 65 3.51 -12.32 2.89
N ARG A 66 3.92 -12.33 4.17
CA ARG A 66 3.08 -12.83 5.27
C ARG A 66 1.83 -11.98 5.47
N GLY A 67 1.98 -10.65 5.45
CA GLY A 67 0.88 -9.72 5.62
C GLY A 67 -0.15 -9.79 4.49
N ALA A 68 0.30 -10.12 3.28
CA ALA A 68 -0.54 -10.41 2.12
C ALA A 68 -1.13 -11.83 2.13
N GLY A 69 -0.85 -12.64 3.16
CA GLY A 69 -1.34 -14.01 3.30
C GLY A 69 -0.78 -14.98 2.26
N LEU A 70 0.36 -14.67 1.63
CA LEU A 70 0.94 -15.47 0.55
C LEU A 70 1.98 -16.48 1.04
N VAL A 71 2.78 -16.11 2.05
CA VAL A 71 3.87 -16.96 2.57
C VAL A 71 3.92 -16.92 4.11
N PRO A 72 3.54 -18.02 4.80
CA PRO A 72 2.79 -19.16 4.24
C PRO A 72 1.42 -18.71 3.70
N LEU A 73 0.81 -19.52 2.84
CA LEU A 73 -0.54 -19.24 2.32
C LEU A 73 -1.55 -19.24 3.47
N GLN A 74 -2.11 -18.07 3.79
CA GLN A 74 -3.04 -17.87 4.88
C GLN A 74 -4.19 -16.94 4.46
N PRO A 75 -5.21 -17.47 3.75
CA PRO A 75 -6.31 -16.67 3.19
C PRO A 75 -7.10 -15.91 4.26
N GLU A 76 -7.34 -16.52 5.42
CA GLU A 76 -8.10 -15.90 6.52
C GLU A 76 -7.48 -14.60 7.05
N ALA A 77 -6.14 -14.48 7.00
CA ALA A 77 -5.44 -13.27 7.41
C ALA A 77 -5.70 -12.07 6.47
N VAL A 78 -6.20 -12.33 5.26
CA VAL A 78 -6.64 -11.34 4.28
C VAL A 78 -8.16 -11.16 4.35
N LEU A 79 -8.93 -12.26 4.36
CA LEU A 79 -10.39 -12.24 4.35
C LEU A 79 -10.98 -11.54 5.57
N SER A 80 -10.37 -11.70 6.75
CA SER A 80 -10.75 -10.97 7.98
C SER A 80 -10.65 -9.44 7.86
N LYS A 81 -9.91 -8.91 6.87
CA LYS A 81 -9.76 -7.48 6.61
C LYS A 81 -10.71 -6.95 5.54
N VAL A 82 -11.45 -7.84 4.86
CA VAL A 82 -12.41 -7.45 3.82
C VAL A 82 -13.73 -7.10 4.48
N ASP A 83 -14.10 -5.82 4.43
CA ASP A 83 -15.45 -5.40 4.82
C ASP A 83 -16.41 -5.71 3.66
N VAL A 84 -17.12 -6.84 3.75
CA VAL A 84 -18.08 -7.26 2.73
C VAL A 84 -19.41 -6.57 3.01
N GLN A 85 -19.62 -5.36 2.46
CA GLN A 85 -20.96 -4.81 2.35
C GLN A 85 -21.69 -5.52 1.20
N LEU A 86 -22.50 -6.53 1.53
CA LEU A 86 -23.49 -7.09 0.62
C LEU A 86 -24.56 -6.02 0.33
N ARG A 87 -24.36 -5.21 -0.71
CA ARG A 87 -25.39 -4.32 -1.21
C ARG A 87 -26.24 -5.07 -2.23
N THR A 88 -27.45 -5.44 -1.83
CA THR A 88 -28.51 -5.79 -2.79
C THR A 88 -28.95 -4.48 -3.45
N PRO A 89 -28.99 -4.36 -4.79
CA PRO A 89 -29.61 -3.22 -5.44
C PRO A 89 -31.06 -3.11 -4.96
N THR A 90 -31.48 -1.91 -4.51
CA THR A 90 -32.88 -1.65 -4.19
C THR A 90 -33.73 -1.99 -5.44
N PRO A 91 -34.75 -2.85 -5.34
CA PRO A 91 -35.62 -3.15 -6.47
C PRO A 91 -36.21 -1.85 -7.04
N PRO A 92 -36.35 -1.72 -8.37
CA PRO A 92 -37.04 -0.58 -8.96
C PRO A 92 -38.44 -0.47 -8.35
N ALA A 93 -38.84 0.75 -7.95
CA ALA A 93 -40.19 1.00 -7.46
C ALA A 93 -41.20 0.54 -8.52
N ALA A 94 -42.16 -0.30 -8.13
CA ALA A 94 -43.25 -0.70 -9.00
C ALA A 94 -44.01 0.55 -9.44
N LEU A 95 -44.10 0.76 -10.76
CA LEU A 95 -44.96 1.79 -11.35
C LEU A 95 -46.41 1.52 -10.91
N PRO A 96 -47.17 2.52 -10.44
CA PRO A 96 -48.58 2.33 -10.15
C PRO A 96 -49.30 1.91 -11.44
N GLU A 97 -50.07 0.81 -11.36
CA GLU A 97 -50.96 0.43 -12.46
C GLU A 97 -51.93 1.57 -12.73
N ALA A 98 -51.96 2.00 -13.99
CA ALA A 98 -52.90 3.02 -14.44
C ALA A 98 -54.32 2.43 -14.49
N PRO A 99 -55.35 3.24 -14.17
CA PRO A 99 -56.74 2.82 -14.11
C PRO A 99 -57.34 2.46 -15.48
#